data_AF-A0A963LAR0-F1
#
_entry.id   AF-A0A963LAR0-F1
#
_cell.length_a   1.000
_cell.length_b   1.000
_cell.length_c   1.000
_cell.angle_alpha   90.00
_cell.angle_beta   90.00
_cell.angle_gamma   90.00
#
_symmetry.space_group_name_H-M   'P 1'
#
loop_
_entity.id
_entity.type
_entity.pdbx_description
1 polymer ?
#
loop_
_entity_poly.entity_id
_entity_poly.type
_entity_poly.pdbx_seq_one_letter_code
_entity_poly.pdbx_strand_id
1 'polypeptide(L)'
;MNHSPLSALSPLDGRYAAKVAALRPLLSEFGLMHRRVQVEVEWFIALSDAGLAELAPLSGAARDLLRGVAANFSPADAQAIKDIEATTNHDVKAVEYWLKSRFKGHAELERGAEFVHFACTSEDINNASHALMLEHARVQVLLPALDGVIERLVALAHEL
;
A
#
# COMPACT_ATOMS: atom_id res chain seq x y z
N MET A 1 0.10 -22.84 -16.87
CA MET A 1 1.45 -23.24 -16.43
C MET A 1 1.59 -22.88 -14.97
N ASN A 2 2.27 -23.69 -14.16
CA ASN A 2 2.50 -23.35 -12.75
C ASN A 2 3.62 -22.30 -12.65
N HIS A 3 3.43 -21.25 -11.86
CA HIS A 3 4.48 -20.24 -11.64
C HIS A 3 5.55 -20.83 -10.72
N SER A 4 6.78 -20.96 -11.23
CA SER A 4 7.93 -21.47 -10.48
C SER A 4 9.15 -20.58 -10.70
N PRO A 5 10.17 -20.60 -9.82
CA PRO A 5 11.40 -19.85 -10.05
C PRO A 5 12.12 -20.18 -11.37
N LEU A 6 11.95 -21.41 -11.88
CA LEU A 6 12.54 -21.86 -13.15
C LEU A 6 11.78 -21.37 -14.39
N SER A 7 10.49 -21.06 -14.24
CA SER A 7 9.63 -20.54 -15.32
C SER A 7 9.40 -19.03 -15.23
N ALA A 8 10.04 -18.34 -14.28
CA ALA A 8 9.96 -16.89 -14.13
C ALA A 8 10.70 -16.17 -15.26
N LEU A 9 10.06 -15.16 -15.85
CA LEU A 9 10.67 -14.33 -16.90
C LEU A 9 11.81 -13.46 -16.35
N SER A 10 11.57 -12.83 -15.20
CA SER A 10 12.58 -12.02 -14.51
C SER A 10 13.38 -12.89 -13.54
N PRO A 11 14.72 -12.79 -13.52
CA PRO A 11 15.52 -13.49 -12.53
C PRO A 11 15.29 -12.95 -11.11
N LEU A 12 14.77 -11.72 -10.97
CA LEU A 12 14.41 -11.14 -9.66
C LEU A 12 13.26 -11.88 -8.98
N ASP A 13 12.39 -12.54 -9.76
CA ASP A 13 11.31 -13.39 -9.25
C ASP A 13 11.62 -14.88 -9.31
N GLY A 14 12.79 -15.24 -9.86
CA GLY A 14 13.28 -16.61 -9.97
C GLY A 14 14.60 -16.80 -9.24
N ARG A 15 15.70 -16.84 -10.00
CA ARG A 15 17.07 -17.12 -9.51
C ARG A 15 17.48 -16.29 -8.29
N TYR A 16 17.08 -15.03 -8.23
CA TYR A 16 17.46 -14.08 -7.18
C TYR A 16 16.31 -13.72 -6.23
N ALA A 17 15.16 -14.40 -6.31
CA ALA A 17 13.99 -14.09 -5.49
C ALA A 17 14.29 -14.06 -3.99
N ALA A 18 15.09 -15.00 -3.50
CA ALA A 18 15.50 -15.04 -2.09
C ALA A 18 16.36 -13.83 -1.68
N LYS A 19 17.12 -13.22 -2.60
CA LYS A 19 17.97 -12.06 -2.34
C LYS A 19 17.19 -10.75 -2.27
N VAL A 20 16.04 -10.69 -2.95
CA VAL A 20 15.18 -9.49 -3.00
C VAL A 20 13.84 -9.70 -2.29
N ALA A 21 13.69 -10.78 -1.51
CA ALA A 21 12.43 -11.15 -0.88
C ALA A 21 11.83 -10.03 -0.02
N ALA A 22 12.67 -9.27 0.70
CA ALA A 22 12.26 -8.14 1.52
C ALA A 22 11.64 -6.98 0.72
N LEU A 23 11.92 -6.87 -0.59
CA LEU A 23 11.34 -5.85 -1.46
C LEU A 23 9.94 -6.23 -1.96
N ARG A 24 9.56 -7.52 -1.93
CA ARG A 24 8.28 -7.98 -2.49
C ARG A 24 7.05 -7.33 -1.84
N PRO A 25 6.96 -7.21 -0.50
CA PRO A 25 5.83 -6.53 0.13
C PRO A 25 5.75 -5.03 -0.19
N LEU A 26 6.82 -4.43 -0.72
CA LEU A 26 6.96 -3.00 -0.93
C LEU A 26 6.85 -2.59 -2.41
N LEU A 27 7.43 -3.37 -3.33
CA LEU A 27 7.62 -3.00 -4.74
C LEU A 27 6.86 -3.90 -5.74
N SER A 28 6.03 -4.83 -5.25
CA SER A 28 5.15 -5.64 -6.10
C SER A 28 3.80 -4.95 -6.32
N GLU A 29 2.96 -5.53 -7.17
CA GLU A 29 1.55 -5.14 -7.32
C GLU A 29 0.80 -5.15 -5.98
N PHE A 30 1.08 -6.14 -5.13
CA PHE A 30 0.55 -6.19 -3.76
C PHE A 30 1.00 -4.95 -2.95
N GLY A 31 2.29 -4.59 -3.04
CA GLY A 31 2.84 -3.43 -2.37
C GLY A 31 2.24 -2.12 -2.87
N LEU A 32 2.06 -1.96 -4.19
CA LEU A 32 1.41 -0.80 -4.79
C LEU A 32 -0.03 -0.67 -4.31
N MET A 33 -0.79 -1.77 -4.34
CA MET A 33 -2.19 -1.79 -3.91
C MET A 33 -2.34 -1.47 -2.42
N HIS A 34 -1.45 -2.02 -1.58
CA HIS A 34 -1.38 -1.68 -0.17
C HIS A 34 -1.18 -0.17 0.04
N ARG A 35 -0.23 0.46 -0.69
CA ARG A 35 -0.01 1.91 -0.55
C ARG A 35 -1.17 2.75 -1.09
N ARG A 36 -1.84 2.31 -2.16
CA ARG A 36 -3.07 2.98 -2.64
C ARG A 36 -4.16 2.95 -1.58
N VAL A 37 -4.39 1.81 -0.94
CA VAL A 37 -5.33 1.70 0.20
C VAL A 37 -4.92 2.64 1.33
N GLN A 38 -3.63 2.67 1.70
CA GLN A 38 -3.13 3.56 2.74
C GLN A 38 -3.38 5.04 2.41
N VAL A 39 -3.10 5.47 1.18
CA VAL A 39 -3.29 6.86 0.74
C VAL A 39 -4.78 7.22 0.74
N GLU A 40 -5.66 6.37 0.22
CA GLU A 40 -7.11 6.59 0.25
C GLU A 40 -7.66 6.72 1.68
N VAL A 41 -7.19 5.86 2.59
CA VAL A 41 -7.56 5.91 4.01
C VAL A 41 -7.15 7.22 4.65
N GLU A 42 -5.88 7.62 4.49
CA GLU A 42 -5.40 8.87 5.11
C GLU A 42 -5.99 10.11 4.44
N TRP A 43 -6.28 10.05 3.13
CA TRP A 43 -7.02 11.11 2.43
C TRP A 43 -8.42 11.28 2.99
N PHE A 44 -9.18 10.20 3.15
CA PHE A 44 -10.53 10.24 3.71
C PHE A 44 -10.55 10.78 5.14
N ILE A 45 -9.59 10.37 5.98
CA ILE A 45 -9.43 10.91 7.34
C ILE A 45 -9.12 12.41 7.30
N ALA A 46 -8.15 12.82 6.49
CA ALA A 46 -7.76 14.23 6.36
C ALA A 46 -8.91 15.10 5.84
N LEU A 47 -9.69 14.59 4.88
CA LEU A 47 -10.85 15.29 4.34
C LEU A 47 -11.95 15.49 5.39
N SER A 48 -12.15 14.52 6.28
CA SER A 48 -13.10 14.68 7.40
C SER A 48 -12.71 15.78 8.38
N ASP A 49 -11.41 16.09 8.47
CA ASP A 49 -10.88 17.16 9.32
C ASP A 49 -10.86 18.53 8.61
N ALA A 50 -11.25 18.59 7.32
CA ALA A 50 -11.20 19.82 6.51
C ALA A 50 -12.37 20.79 6.77
N GLY A 51 -13.33 20.43 7.63
CA GLY A 51 -14.47 21.29 7.97
C GLY A 51 -15.58 21.36 6.93
N LEU A 52 -15.74 20.32 6.11
CA LEU A 52 -16.84 20.19 5.15
C LEU A 52 -18.17 19.95 5.89
N ALA A 53 -19.24 20.63 5.48
CA ALA A 53 -20.54 20.52 6.15
C ALA A 53 -21.14 19.10 6.02
N GLU A 54 -20.85 18.44 4.90
CA GLU A 54 -21.37 17.12 4.53
C GLU A 54 -20.50 15.96 5.04
N LEU A 55 -19.29 16.24 5.54
CA LEU A 55 -18.37 15.24 6.09
C LEU A 55 -17.82 15.73 7.44
N ALA A 56 -18.51 15.34 8.51
CA ALA A 56 -18.07 15.65 9.87
C ALA A 56 -16.76 14.92 10.21
N PRO A 57 -15.93 15.48 11.12
CA PRO A 57 -14.72 14.81 11.59
C PRO A 57 -15.00 13.41 12.13
N LEU A 58 -14.21 12.44 11.67
CA LEU A 58 -14.35 11.05 12.10
C LEU A 58 -13.97 10.89 13.57
N SER A 59 -14.73 10.05 14.29
CA SER A 59 -14.39 9.60 15.63
C SER A 59 -13.06 8.86 15.68
N GLY A 60 -12.43 8.81 16.87
CA GLY A 60 -11.19 8.06 17.08
C GLY A 60 -11.32 6.58 16.69
N ALA A 61 -12.45 5.95 17.07
CA ALA A 61 -12.72 4.55 16.73
C ALA A 61 -12.85 4.31 15.21
N ALA A 62 -13.46 5.24 14.48
CA ALA A 62 -13.53 5.15 13.01
C ALA A 62 -12.14 5.30 12.36
N ARG A 63 -11.30 6.22 12.86
CA ARG A 63 -9.92 6.39 12.39
C ARG A 63 -9.09 5.13 12.65
N ASP A 64 -9.19 4.55 13.85
CA ASP A 64 -8.45 3.35 14.23
C ASP A 64 -8.87 2.15 13.36
N LEU A 65 -10.17 2.03 13.06
CA LEU A 65 -10.66 1.00 12.16
C LEU A 65 -10.07 1.16 10.75
N LEU A 66 -10.14 2.37 10.18
CA LEU A 66 -9.62 2.64 8.84
C LEU A 66 -8.11 2.41 8.73
N ARG A 67 -7.34 2.91 9.71
CA ARG A 67 -5.90 2.64 9.77
C ARG A 67 -5.60 1.17 9.98
N GLY A 68 -6.45 0.47 10.72
CA GLY A 68 -6.41 -0.98 10.86
C GLY A 68 -6.62 -1.72 9.53
N VAL A 69 -7.43 -1.19 8.61
CA VAL A 69 -7.62 -1.75 7.26
C VAL A 69 -6.31 -1.71 6.47
N ALA A 70 -5.60 -0.58 6.49
CA ALA A 70 -4.30 -0.47 5.82
C ALA A 70 -3.22 -1.29 6.53
N ALA A 71 -3.12 -1.21 7.86
CA ALA A 71 -2.09 -1.89 8.64
C ALA A 71 -2.16 -3.42 8.57
N ASN A 72 -3.37 -3.98 8.43
CA ASN A 72 -3.61 -5.43 8.35
C ASN A 72 -3.90 -5.91 6.92
N PHE A 73 -3.53 -5.13 5.90
CA PHE A 73 -3.79 -5.46 4.50
C PHE A 73 -3.15 -6.80 4.11
N SER A 74 -3.94 -7.70 3.55
CA SER A 74 -3.55 -9.10 3.31
C SER A 74 -3.59 -9.48 1.83
N PRO A 75 -2.93 -10.58 1.42
CA PRO A 75 -3.04 -11.07 0.05
C PRO A 75 -4.47 -11.38 -0.39
N ALA A 76 -5.35 -11.77 0.55
CA ALA A 76 -6.77 -11.98 0.26
C ALA A 76 -7.49 -10.66 -0.07
N ASP A 77 -7.13 -9.57 0.61
CA ASP A 77 -7.66 -8.23 0.31
C ASP A 77 -7.20 -7.76 -1.07
N ALA A 78 -5.92 -7.98 -1.40
CA ALA A 78 -5.39 -7.66 -2.72
C ALA A 78 -6.09 -8.44 -3.84
N GLN A 79 -6.39 -9.73 -3.60
CA GLN A 79 -7.16 -10.53 -4.54
C GLN A 79 -8.60 -10.01 -4.67
N ALA A 80 -9.25 -9.63 -3.56
CA ALA A 80 -10.60 -9.07 -3.60
C ALA A 80 -10.66 -7.77 -4.42
N ILE A 81 -9.63 -6.91 -4.33
CA ILE A 81 -9.52 -5.72 -5.18
C ILE A 81 -9.32 -6.13 -6.65
N LYS A 82 -8.48 -7.12 -6.96
CA LYS A 82 -8.33 -7.64 -8.33
C LYS A 82 -9.64 -8.18 -8.91
N ASP A 83 -10.45 -8.85 -8.11
CA ASP A 83 -11.74 -9.37 -8.55
C ASP A 83 -12.72 -8.22 -8.90
N ILE A 84 -12.66 -7.10 -8.18
CA ILE A 84 -13.41 -5.87 -8.51
C ILE A 84 -12.83 -5.19 -9.76
N GLU A 85 -11.50 -5.14 -9.88
CA GLU A 85 -10.81 -4.59 -11.06
C GLU A 85 -11.23 -5.30 -12.34
N ALA A 86 -11.41 -6.63 -12.31
CA ALA A 86 -11.87 -7.40 -13.47
C ALA A 86 -13.24 -6.93 -13.99
N THR A 87 -14.07 -6.31 -13.15
CA THR A 87 -15.37 -5.75 -13.54
C THR A 87 -15.27 -4.28 -13.96
N THR A 88 -14.38 -3.52 -13.32
CA THR A 88 -14.27 -2.05 -13.52
C THR A 88 -13.25 -1.65 -14.58
N ASN A 89 -12.30 -2.54 -14.91
CA ASN A 89 -11.14 -2.30 -15.76
C ASN A 89 -10.31 -1.06 -15.35
N HIS A 90 -10.31 -0.73 -14.05
CA HIS A 90 -9.58 0.40 -13.48
C HIS A 90 -9.16 0.11 -12.04
N ASP A 91 -7.85 0.13 -11.78
CA ASP A 91 -7.23 -0.27 -10.51
C ASP A 91 -7.59 0.63 -9.31
N VAL A 92 -7.50 1.96 -9.44
CA VAL A 92 -7.85 2.91 -8.37
C VAL A 92 -9.34 2.85 -8.05
N LYS A 93 -10.21 2.72 -9.07
CA LYS A 93 -11.65 2.56 -8.84
C LYS A 93 -11.98 1.26 -8.09
N ALA A 94 -11.23 0.18 -8.34
CA ALA A 94 -11.39 -1.06 -7.61
C ALA A 94 -11.03 -0.91 -6.13
N VAL A 95 -9.98 -0.13 -5.81
CA VAL A 95 -9.62 0.23 -4.42
C VAL A 95 -10.75 1.02 -3.76
N GLU A 96 -11.33 2.02 -4.43
CA GLU A 96 -12.47 2.80 -3.91
C GLU A 96 -13.65 1.88 -3.53
N TYR A 97 -14.09 1.03 -4.47
CA TYR A 97 -15.20 0.11 -4.21
C TYR A 97 -14.91 -0.88 -3.08
N TRP A 98 -13.68 -1.40 -3.05
CA TRP A 98 -13.25 -2.29 -1.98
C TRP A 98 -13.29 -1.56 -0.63
N LEU A 99 -12.77 -0.34 -0.54
CA LEU A 99 -12.76 0.43 0.70
C LEU A 99 -14.18 0.76 1.17
N LYS A 100 -15.08 1.18 0.27
CA LYS A 100 -16.51 1.37 0.57
C LYS A 100 -17.16 0.09 1.12
N SER A 101 -16.75 -1.09 0.66
CA SER A 101 -17.24 -2.36 1.20
C SER A 101 -16.84 -2.58 2.67
N ARG A 102 -15.69 -2.03 3.10
CA ARG A 102 -15.21 -2.10 4.50
C ARG A 102 -15.99 -1.16 5.43
N PHE A 103 -16.76 -0.23 4.88
CA PHE A 103 -17.55 0.72 5.69
C PHE A 103 -18.87 0.09 6.15
N LYS A 104 -19.30 -1.01 5.54
CA LYS A 104 -20.58 -1.66 5.83
C LYS A 104 -20.70 -2.02 7.31
N GLY A 105 -21.81 -1.60 7.93
CA GLY A 105 -22.06 -1.78 9.37
C GLY A 105 -21.46 -0.70 10.27
N HIS A 106 -20.78 0.29 9.70
CA HIS A 106 -20.25 1.45 10.41
C HIS A 106 -20.98 2.72 9.96
N ALA A 107 -22.10 3.04 10.62
CA ALA A 107 -22.99 4.13 10.21
C ALA A 107 -22.29 5.49 10.01
N GLU A 108 -21.23 5.77 10.76
CA GLU A 108 -20.40 6.97 10.57
C GLU A 108 -19.65 6.96 9.23
N LEU A 109 -19.00 5.85 8.89
CA LEU A 109 -18.26 5.68 7.64
C LEU A 109 -19.21 5.60 6.43
N GLU A 110 -20.35 4.91 6.57
CA GLU A 110 -21.35 4.80 5.51
C GLU A 110 -21.90 6.15 5.09
N ARG A 111 -22.14 7.08 6.04
CA ARG A 111 -22.58 8.45 5.72
C ARG A 111 -21.57 9.22 4.88
N GLY A 112 -20.27 8.98 5.11
CA GLY A 112 -19.18 9.60 4.38
C GLY A 112 -18.73 8.81 3.15
N ALA A 113 -19.33 7.66 2.81
CA ALA A 113 -18.76 6.73 1.83
C ALA A 113 -18.47 7.38 0.46
N GLU A 114 -19.30 8.31 0.01
CA GLU A 114 -19.11 9.01 -1.26
C GLU A 114 -17.98 10.04 -1.25
N PHE A 115 -17.36 10.28 -0.09
CA PHE A 115 -16.14 11.08 0.04
C PHE A 115 -14.84 10.27 -0.13
N VAL A 116 -14.92 8.95 -0.27
CA VAL A 116 -13.75 8.14 -0.68
C VAL A 116 -13.34 8.57 -2.08
N HIS A 117 -12.03 8.81 -2.30
CA HIS A 117 -11.48 9.35 -3.53
C HIS A 117 -12.01 10.75 -3.94
N PHE A 118 -12.67 11.48 -3.04
CA PHE A 118 -13.29 12.77 -3.38
C PHE A 118 -12.24 13.81 -3.79
N ALA A 119 -12.51 14.48 -4.91
CA ALA A 119 -11.66 15.51 -5.52
C ALA A 119 -10.24 15.05 -5.91
N CYS A 120 -9.97 13.75 -5.89
CA CYS A 120 -8.73 13.17 -6.40
C CYS A 120 -8.87 12.77 -7.87
N THR A 121 -7.74 12.79 -8.58
CA THR A 121 -7.52 11.96 -9.76
C THR A 121 -6.72 10.71 -9.36
N SER A 122 -6.73 9.68 -10.20
CA SER A 122 -5.92 8.47 -10.02
C SER A 122 -4.44 8.78 -9.76
N GLU A 123 -3.92 9.84 -10.38
CA GLU A 123 -2.52 10.23 -10.21
C GLU A 123 -2.18 10.85 -8.86
N ASP A 124 -3.16 11.44 -8.14
CA ASP A 124 -2.94 11.90 -6.77
C ASP A 124 -2.63 10.70 -5.86
N ILE A 125 -3.35 9.60 -6.08
CA ILE A 125 -3.15 8.36 -5.33
C ILE A 125 -1.87 7.65 -5.78
N ASN A 126 -1.63 7.55 -7.09
CA ASN A 126 -0.48 6.84 -7.64
C ASN A 126 0.84 7.50 -7.25
N ASN A 127 0.95 8.83 -7.39
CA ASN A 127 2.20 9.52 -7.08
C ASN A 127 2.58 9.37 -5.60
N ALA A 128 1.61 9.49 -4.70
CA ALA A 128 1.81 9.36 -3.26
C ALA A 128 2.14 7.91 -2.89
N SER A 129 1.46 6.95 -3.53
CA SER A 129 1.73 5.52 -3.34
C SER A 129 3.15 5.16 -3.77
N HIS A 130 3.59 5.61 -4.95
CA HIS A 130 4.95 5.37 -5.41
C HIS A 130 6.00 6.06 -4.54
N ALA A 131 5.74 7.27 -4.06
CA ALA A 131 6.61 7.95 -3.11
C ALA A 131 6.80 7.10 -1.84
N LEU A 132 5.70 6.61 -1.25
CA LEU A 132 5.73 5.73 -0.08
C LEU A 132 6.43 4.39 -0.38
N MET A 133 6.24 3.81 -1.56
CA MET A 133 6.93 2.58 -1.96
C MET A 133 8.45 2.79 -2.00
N LEU A 134 8.90 3.88 -2.65
CA LEU A 134 10.32 4.21 -2.78
C LEU A 134 10.94 4.55 -1.43
N GLU A 135 10.27 5.34 -0.62
CA GLU A 135 10.73 5.70 0.72
C GLU A 135 10.91 4.45 1.59
N HIS A 136 9.88 3.60 1.67
CA HIS A 136 9.96 2.39 2.50
C HIS A 136 10.97 1.38 1.97
N ALA A 137 11.08 1.18 0.65
CA ALA A 137 12.11 0.31 0.09
C ALA A 137 13.51 0.82 0.45
N ARG A 138 13.73 2.14 0.41
CA ARG A 138 15.00 2.74 0.81
C ARG A 138 15.28 2.56 2.29
N VAL A 139 14.37 2.99 3.16
CA VAL A 139 14.58 3.04 4.61
C VAL A 139 14.61 1.64 5.23
N GLN A 140 13.76 0.73 4.77
CA GLN A 140 13.60 -0.58 5.41
C GLN A 140 14.52 -1.66 4.83
N VAL A 141 15.02 -1.49 3.59
CA VAL A 141 15.76 -2.54 2.90
C VAL A 141 17.10 -2.05 2.38
N LEU A 142 17.11 -1.01 1.53
CA LEU A 142 18.34 -0.63 0.82
C LEU A 142 19.38 0.00 1.74
N LEU A 143 18.99 0.98 2.57
CA LEU A 143 19.92 1.66 3.48
C LEU A 143 20.51 0.70 4.51
N PRO A 144 19.73 -0.14 5.24
CA PRO A 144 20.31 -1.12 6.16
C PRO A 144 21.27 -2.11 5.49
N ALA A 145 20.98 -2.52 4.25
CA ALA A 145 21.88 -3.41 3.51
C ALA A 145 23.20 -2.73 3.13
N LEU A 146 23.15 -1.46 2.74
CA LEU A 146 24.34 -0.66 2.44
C LEU A 146 25.17 -0.38 3.69
N ASP A 147 24.51 -0.07 4.81
CA ASP A 147 25.17 0.14 6.10
C ASP A 147 25.94 -1.12 6.52
N GLY A 148 25.35 -2.30 6.37
CA GLY A 148 26.05 -3.56 6.65
C GLY A 148 27.31 -3.79 5.77
N VAL A 149 27.29 -3.32 4.52
CA VAL A 149 28.49 -3.35 3.66
C VAL A 149 29.54 -2.36 4.16
N ILE A 150 29.13 -1.13 4.50
CA ILE A 150 30.02 -0.09 5.03
C ILE A 150 30.69 -0.59 6.31
N GLU A 151 29.92 -1.11 7.26
CA GLU A 151 30.42 -1.66 8.52
C GLU A 151 31.45 -2.77 8.28
N ARG A 152 31.19 -3.67 7.32
CA ARG A 152 32.14 -4.74 7.00
C ARG A 152 33.45 -4.20 6.43
N LEU A 153 33.39 -3.20 5.56
CA LEU A 153 34.58 -2.57 4.99
C LEU A 153 35.39 -1.82 6.05
N VAL A 154 34.72 -1.12 6.97
CA VAL A 154 35.37 -0.44 8.10
C VAL A 154 36.08 -1.45 9.01
N ALA A 155 35.44 -2.58 9.32
CA ALA A 155 36.06 -3.63 10.12
C ALA A 155 37.35 -4.17 9.48
N LEU A 156 37.30 -4.48 8.17
CA LEU A 156 38.46 -4.97 7.42
C LEU A 156 39.61 -3.95 7.38
N ALA A 157 39.32 -2.65 7.36
CA ALA A 157 40.33 -1.61 7.34
C ALA A 157 41.08 -1.46 8.67
N HIS A 158 40.43 -1.74 9.80
CA HIS A 158 41.06 -1.71 11.13
C HIS A 158 41.73 -3.03 11.55
N GLU A 159 41.49 -4.11 10.81
CA GLU A 159 42.18 -5.40 10.98
C GLU A 159 43.56 -5.45 10.29
N LEU A 160 43.89 -4.46 9.46
CA LEU A 160 45.19 -4.26 8.80
C LEU A 160 46.17 -3.49 9.70
#